data_AF-A0A087QTF0-F1
#
_entry.id   AF-A0A087QTF0-F1
#
_cell.length_a   1.000
_cell.length_b   1.000
_cell.length_c   1.000
_cell.angle_alpha   90.00
_cell.angle_beta   90.00
_cell.angle_gamma   90.00
#
_symmetry.space_group_name_H-M   'P 1'
#
loop_
_entity.id
_entity.type
_entity.pdbx_description
1 polymer ?
#
loop_
_entity_poly.entity_id
_entity_poly.type
_entity_poly.pdbx_seq_one_letter_code
_entity_poly.pdbx_strand_id
1 'polypeptide(L)'
;MMKTPRPLRSTIFCHLTELLSVEDPTWEMIAMVFLIEMLGCTDLNEELDRALEIFPTYLRSQCLGMPSLVLRGILRLTEMPDMARKTLVLLPYIMEQLQGADSDASAMALPVLSNMLRLLEGKMSSLTALALADKLQPLFNDESDTVRELSIRLFQNAMGLVVGAEKKKMKKEVWDSLLPLLFHLHDQD
;
A
#
# COMPACT_ATOMS: atom_id res chain seq x y z
N MET A 1 -27.89 0.71 -17.83
CA MET A 1 -27.80 1.51 -16.58
C MET A 1 -27.53 2.96 -16.96
N MET A 2 -28.34 3.90 -16.50
CA MET A 2 -28.01 5.33 -16.63
C MET A 2 -26.82 5.65 -15.71
N LYS A 3 -25.78 6.30 -16.23
CA LYS A 3 -24.66 6.77 -15.42
C LYS A 3 -25.13 7.93 -14.56
N THR A 4 -24.86 7.89 -13.26
CA THR A 4 -25.13 8.99 -12.33
C THR A 4 -24.48 10.28 -12.86
N PRO A 5 -25.18 11.43 -12.86
CA PRO A 5 -24.60 12.70 -13.33
C PRO A 5 -23.34 13.08 -12.54
N ARG A 6 -22.33 13.64 -13.22
CA ARG A 6 -21.08 14.11 -12.60
C ARG A 6 -21.31 15.01 -11.37
N PRO A 7 -22.20 16.03 -11.41
CA PRO A 7 -22.41 16.90 -10.25
C PRO A 7 -22.85 16.12 -9.01
N LEU A 8 -23.76 15.15 -9.19
CA LEU A 8 -24.24 14.32 -8.08
C LEU A 8 -23.12 13.43 -7.53
N ARG A 9 -22.28 12.85 -8.39
CA ARG A 9 -21.11 12.07 -7.93
C ARG A 9 -20.11 12.93 -7.15
N SER A 10 -19.79 14.12 -7.64
CA SER A 10 -18.91 15.07 -6.95
C SER A 10 -19.49 15.45 -5.58
N THR A 11 -20.79 15.78 -5.50
CA THR A 11 -21.46 16.08 -4.22
C THR A 11 -21.41 14.92 -3.24
N ILE A 12 -21.71 13.69 -3.69
CA ILE A 12 -21.64 12.51 -2.83
C ILE A 12 -20.21 12.28 -2.34
N PHE A 13 -19.22 12.41 -3.23
CA PHE A 13 -17.81 12.23 -2.87
C PHE A 13 -17.39 13.22 -1.77
N CYS A 14 -17.65 14.52 -1.98
CA CYS A 14 -17.36 15.56 -1.00
C CYS A 14 -18.03 15.27 0.35
N HIS A 15 -19.30 14.88 0.32
CA HIS A 15 -20.03 14.56 1.55
C HIS A 15 -19.43 13.37 2.29
N LEU A 16 -19.01 12.31 1.58
CA LEU A 16 -18.33 11.16 2.19
C LEU A 16 -16.98 11.56 2.78
N THR A 17 -16.19 12.37 2.08
CA THR A 17 -14.90 12.86 2.62
C THR A 17 -15.09 13.75 3.84
N GLU A 18 -16.13 14.60 3.85
CA GLU A 18 -16.46 15.45 5.01
C GLU A 18 -16.90 14.59 6.19
N LEU A 19 -17.76 13.59 5.95
CA LEU A 19 -18.20 12.65 6.98
C LEU A 19 -17.01 11.90 7.59
N LEU A 20 -16.06 11.45 6.77
CA LEU A 20 -14.82 10.79 7.19
C LEU A 20 -13.78 11.74 7.78
N SER A 21 -14.00 13.05 7.72
CA SER A 21 -13.14 14.04 8.40
C SER A 21 -13.68 14.39 9.78
N VAL A 22 -14.95 14.08 10.05
CA VAL A 22 -15.58 14.25 11.36
C VAL A 22 -15.36 12.96 12.15
N GLU A 23 -14.90 13.07 13.39
CA GLU A 23 -14.66 11.93 14.30
C GLU A 23 -15.98 11.28 14.81
N ASP A 24 -16.90 10.92 13.91
CA ASP A 24 -18.09 10.12 14.23
C ASP A 24 -17.87 8.66 13.81
N PRO A 25 -17.62 7.75 14.78
CA PRO A 25 -17.29 6.36 14.50
C PRO A 25 -18.45 5.52 13.93
N THR A 26 -19.68 6.04 13.94
CA THR A 26 -20.89 5.22 13.68
C THR A 26 -20.99 4.75 12.23
N TRP A 27 -20.50 5.55 11.28
CA TRP A 27 -20.68 5.30 9.84
C TRP A 27 -19.36 5.22 9.06
N GLU A 28 -18.21 5.26 9.73
CA GLU A 28 -16.90 5.35 9.09
C GLU A 28 -16.65 4.22 8.08
N MET A 29 -16.87 2.97 8.48
CA MET A 29 -16.63 1.82 7.60
C MET A 29 -17.53 1.86 6.37
N ILE A 30 -18.81 2.20 6.56
CA ILE A 30 -19.77 2.29 5.47
C ILE A 30 -19.39 3.43 4.53
N ALA A 31 -19.11 4.61 5.07
CA ALA A 31 -18.68 5.77 4.30
C ALA A 31 -17.39 5.49 3.52
N MET A 32 -16.42 4.82 4.14
CA MET A 32 -15.17 4.42 3.48
C MET A 32 -15.44 3.44 2.34
N VAL A 33 -16.29 2.42 2.52
CA VAL A 33 -16.63 1.49 1.43
C VAL A 33 -17.20 2.24 0.22
N PHE A 34 -18.14 3.16 0.44
CA PHE A 34 -18.70 3.98 -0.63
C PHE A 34 -17.65 4.87 -1.29
N LEU A 35 -16.78 5.50 -0.50
CA LEU A 35 -15.70 6.34 -1.02
C LEU A 35 -14.77 5.54 -1.93
N ILE A 36 -14.32 4.36 -1.47
CA ILE A 36 -13.40 3.48 -2.20
C ILE A 36 -14.02 3.02 -3.53
N GLU A 37 -15.31 2.69 -3.55
CA GLU A 37 -16.00 2.34 -4.79
C GLU A 37 -16.10 3.52 -5.75
N MET A 38 -16.28 4.74 -5.22
CA MET A 38 -16.34 5.95 -6.03
C MET A 38 -14.99 6.37 -6.63
N LEU A 39 -13.85 5.90 -6.08
CA LEU A 39 -12.51 6.18 -6.65
C LEU A 39 -12.36 5.71 -8.12
N GLY A 40 -13.20 4.77 -8.57
CA GLY A 40 -13.22 4.32 -9.97
C GLY A 40 -13.83 5.33 -10.96
N CYS A 41 -14.33 6.48 -10.49
CA CYS A 41 -14.87 7.52 -11.35
C CYS A 41 -13.74 8.37 -11.95
N THR A 42 -13.56 8.31 -13.27
CA THR A 42 -12.48 8.99 -14.01
C THR A 42 -12.62 10.51 -14.11
N ASP A 43 -13.68 11.11 -13.56
CA ASP A 43 -14.02 12.53 -13.71
C ASP A 43 -13.97 13.34 -12.40
N LEU A 44 -13.36 12.76 -11.35
CA LEU A 44 -13.30 13.31 -10.00
C LEU A 44 -11.86 13.65 -9.52
N ASN A 45 -10.91 13.88 -10.44
CA ASN A 45 -9.50 14.05 -10.09
C ASN A 45 -9.23 15.14 -9.03
N GLU A 46 -10.01 16.23 -9.02
CA GLU A 46 -9.88 17.30 -8.02
C GLU A 46 -10.37 16.84 -6.64
N GLU A 47 -11.46 16.07 -6.60
CA GLU A 47 -12.01 15.53 -5.37
C GLU A 47 -11.16 14.39 -4.80
N LEU A 48 -10.53 13.57 -5.67
CA LEU A 48 -9.63 12.48 -5.27
C LEU A 48 -8.44 12.95 -4.43
N ASP A 49 -7.98 14.20 -4.63
CA ASP A 49 -6.92 14.78 -3.79
C ASP A 49 -7.34 14.86 -2.32
N ARG A 50 -8.62 15.14 -2.03
CA ARG A 50 -9.15 15.16 -0.65
C ARG A 50 -9.16 13.80 0.01
N ALA A 51 -9.35 12.73 -0.76
CA ALA A 51 -9.29 11.37 -0.21
C ALA A 51 -7.89 11.00 0.27
N LEU A 52 -6.84 11.50 -0.40
CA LEU A 52 -5.45 11.27 0.04
C LEU A 52 -5.17 11.91 1.40
N GLU A 53 -5.85 12.98 1.77
CA GLU A 53 -5.66 13.67 3.06
C GLU A 53 -6.18 12.83 4.25
N ILE A 54 -7.23 12.02 4.05
CA ILE A 54 -7.84 11.22 5.12
C ILE A 54 -7.24 9.81 5.24
N PHE A 55 -6.68 9.25 4.16
CA PHE A 55 -6.13 7.88 4.17
C PHE A 55 -5.06 7.62 5.24
N PRO A 56 -4.15 8.56 5.58
CA PRO A 56 -3.23 8.39 6.70
C PRO A 56 -3.89 8.01 8.02
N THR A 57 -5.04 8.62 8.32
CA THR A 57 -5.81 8.35 9.55
C THR A 57 -6.37 6.94 9.53
N TYR A 58 -6.99 6.56 8.41
CA TYR A 58 -7.67 5.26 8.30
C TYR A 58 -6.72 4.08 8.07
N LEU A 59 -5.53 4.30 7.52
CA LEU A 59 -4.45 3.30 7.50
C LEU A 59 -3.97 2.94 8.92
N ARG A 60 -4.14 3.84 9.89
CA ARG A 60 -3.77 3.59 11.31
C ARG A 60 -4.97 3.27 12.20
N SER A 61 -6.13 3.08 11.60
CA SER A 61 -7.33 2.71 12.35
C SER A 61 -7.14 1.35 13.03
N GLN A 62 -7.64 1.25 14.26
CA GLN A 62 -7.71 -0.02 15.00
C GLN A 62 -8.94 -0.86 14.59
N CYS A 63 -9.79 -0.33 13.71
CA CYS A 63 -10.93 -1.05 13.17
C CYS A 63 -10.43 -2.11 12.18
N LEU A 64 -10.67 -3.39 12.50
CA LEU A 64 -10.26 -4.51 11.65
C LEU A 64 -10.79 -4.36 10.23
N GLY A 65 -9.93 -4.60 9.24
CA GLY A 65 -10.27 -4.49 7.82
C GLY A 65 -10.33 -3.05 7.29
N MET A 66 -10.35 -2.02 8.13
CA MET A 66 -10.29 -0.63 7.67
C MET A 66 -8.97 -0.32 6.93
N PRO A 67 -7.77 -0.66 7.45
CA PRO A 67 -6.54 -0.43 6.71
C PRO A 67 -6.51 -1.19 5.37
N SER A 68 -6.96 -2.46 5.35
CA SER A 68 -7.08 -3.26 4.12
C SER A 68 -8.01 -2.62 3.09
N LEU A 69 -9.17 -2.10 3.53
CA LEU A 69 -10.12 -1.40 2.67
C LEU A 69 -9.50 -0.12 2.06
N VAL A 70 -8.78 0.67 2.85
CA VAL A 70 -8.08 1.87 2.37
C VAL A 70 -6.99 1.49 1.37
N LEU A 71 -6.18 0.48 1.68
CA LEU A 71 -5.14 -0.03 0.78
C LEU A 71 -5.71 -0.49 -0.57
N ARG A 72 -6.90 -1.10 -0.59
CA ARG A 72 -7.59 -1.46 -1.83
C ARG A 72 -7.92 -0.24 -2.68
N GLY A 73 -8.35 0.87 -2.06
CA GLY A 73 -8.55 2.13 -2.77
C GLY A 73 -7.26 2.73 -3.28
N ILE A 74 -6.21 2.75 -2.45
CA ILE A 74 -4.90 3.24 -2.84
C ILE A 74 -4.36 2.41 -4.03
N LEU A 75 -4.50 1.08 -4.01
CA LEU A 75 -4.10 0.22 -5.12
C LEU A 75 -4.72 0.67 -6.43
N ARG A 76 -6.03 0.92 -6.45
CA ARG A 76 -6.75 1.46 -7.61
C ARG A 76 -6.18 2.80 -8.06
N LEU A 77 -5.86 3.70 -7.12
CA LEU A 77 -5.26 4.99 -7.45
C LEU A 77 -3.83 4.86 -8.02
N THR A 78 -3.05 3.86 -7.60
CA THR A 78 -1.71 3.60 -8.17
C THR A 78 -1.76 3.16 -9.63
N GLU A 79 -2.90 2.66 -10.09
CA GLU A 79 -3.14 2.23 -11.48
C GLU A 79 -3.66 3.37 -12.37
N MET A 80 -4.07 4.50 -11.76
CA MET A 80 -4.58 5.68 -12.47
C MET A 80 -3.45 6.66 -12.80
N PRO A 81 -3.17 6.96 -14.09
CA PRO A 81 -2.04 7.81 -14.48
C PRO A 81 -1.98 9.17 -13.77
N ASP A 82 -3.12 9.83 -13.59
CA ASP A 82 -3.22 11.17 -12.99
C ASP A 82 -3.04 11.19 -11.46
N MET A 83 -3.26 10.03 -10.81
CA MET A 83 -3.26 9.91 -9.35
C MET A 83 -2.07 9.11 -8.83
N ALA A 84 -1.50 8.21 -9.63
CA ALA A 84 -0.49 7.26 -9.21
C ALA A 84 0.68 7.94 -8.49
N ARG A 85 1.27 8.99 -9.09
CA ARG A 85 2.39 9.71 -8.46
C ARG A 85 1.98 10.46 -7.20
N LYS A 86 0.73 10.95 -7.12
CA LYS A 86 0.22 11.66 -5.92
C LYS A 86 0.12 10.72 -4.72
N THR A 87 -0.17 9.44 -4.94
CA THR A 87 -0.26 8.44 -3.85
C THR A 87 1.05 8.22 -3.11
N LEU A 88 2.20 8.60 -3.68
CA LEU A 88 3.52 8.42 -3.05
C LEU A 88 3.66 9.13 -1.69
N VAL A 89 2.84 10.14 -1.41
CA VAL A 89 2.77 10.79 -0.07
C VAL A 89 2.37 9.80 1.02
N LEU A 90 1.67 8.71 0.67
CA LEU A 90 1.18 7.69 1.58
C LEU A 90 2.19 6.55 1.82
N LEU A 91 3.32 6.54 1.11
CA LEU A 91 4.30 5.47 1.15
C LEU A 91 4.73 5.10 2.60
N PRO A 92 5.04 6.04 3.52
CA PRO A 92 5.44 5.68 4.89
C PRO A 92 4.33 4.92 5.64
N TYR A 93 3.09 5.38 5.50
CA TYR A 93 1.91 4.81 6.16
C TYR A 93 1.60 3.40 5.66
N ILE A 94 1.87 3.14 4.38
CA ILE A 94 1.68 1.81 3.77
C ILE A 94 2.80 0.86 4.19
N MET A 95 4.04 1.36 4.30
CA MET A 95 5.16 0.56 4.81
C MET A 95 4.96 0.16 6.27
N GLU A 96 4.27 0.96 7.08
CA GLU A 96 3.87 0.60 8.45
C GLU A 96 2.93 -0.62 8.48
N GLN A 97 2.09 -0.81 7.45
CA GLN A 97 1.11 -1.92 7.41
C GLN A 97 1.75 -3.30 7.27
N LEU A 98 2.99 -3.39 6.78
CA LEU A 98 3.72 -4.66 6.67
C LEU A 98 3.98 -5.33 8.02
N GLN A 99 3.97 -4.56 9.11
CA GLN A 99 4.22 -5.05 10.47
C GLN A 99 2.97 -4.90 11.36
N GLY A 100 1.82 -4.60 10.77
CA GLY A 100 0.56 -4.44 11.48
C GLY A 100 -0.01 -5.78 11.97
N ALA A 101 -0.93 -5.72 12.93
CA ALA A 101 -1.64 -6.90 13.44
C ALA A 101 -2.70 -7.44 12.45
N ASP A 102 -3.11 -6.63 11.47
CA ASP A 102 -4.10 -6.98 10.46
C ASP A 102 -3.40 -7.67 9.26
N SER A 103 -3.55 -9.00 9.18
CA SER A 103 -2.96 -9.83 8.11
C SER A 103 -3.53 -9.52 6.71
N ASP A 104 -4.78 -9.05 6.62
CA ASP A 104 -5.34 -8.65 5.33
C ASP A 104 -4.71 -7.33 4.87
N ALA A 105 -4.45 -6.42 5.81
CA ALA A 105 -3.76 -5.17 5.52
C ALA A 105 -2.31 -5.40 5.07
N SER A 106 -1.57 -6.30 5.73
CA SER A 106 -0.20 -6.64 5.30
C SER A 106 -0.18 -7.24 3.89
N ALA A 107 -1.12 -8.15 3.59
CA ALA A 107 -1.29 -8.75 2.28
C ALA A 107 -1.62 -7.71 1.20
N MET A 108 -2.50 -6.75 1.48
CA MET A 108 -2.86 -5.68 0.54
C MET A 108 -1.78 -4.60 0.39
N ALA A 109 -0.93 -4.39 1.39
CA ALA A 109 0.15 -3.41 1.32
C ALA A 109 1.23 -3.83 0.30
N LEU A 110 1.50 -5.12 0.16
CA LEU A 110 2.51 -5.65 -0.76
C LEU A 110 2.29 -5.25 -2.24
N PRO A 111 1.12 -5.49 -2.87
CA PRO A 111 0.88 -5.06 -4.25
C PRO A 111 0.89 -3.53 -4.40
N VAL A 112 0.40 -2.79 -3.40
CA VAL A 112 0.44 -1.31 -3.40
C VAL A 112 1.89 -0.81 -3.43
N LEU A 113 2.74 -1.33 -2.55
CA LEU A 113 4.16 -0.98 -2.49
C LEU A 113 4.88 -1.40 -3.77
N SER A 114 4.54 -2.54 -4.35
CA SER A 114 5.08 -2.95 -5.65
C SER A 114 4.77 -1.95 -6.76
N ASN A 115 3.56 -1.39 -6.79
CA ASN A 115 3.19 -0.37 -7.79
C ASN A 115 3.91 0.95 -7.50
N MET A 116 3.89 1.42 -6.25
CA MET A 116 4.57 2.66 -5.86
C MET A 116 6.07 2.64 -6.13
N LEU A 117 6.72 1.50 -5.90
CA LEU A 117 8.15 1.36 -6.12
C LEU A 117 8.53 1.54 -7.60
N ARG A 118 7.65 1.15 -8.53
CA ARG A 118 7.81 1.39 -9.98
C ARG A 118 7.63 2.86 -10.39
N LEU A 119 6.93 3.66 -9.56
CA LEU A 119 6.73 5.09 -9.79
C LEU A 119 7.90 5.94 -9.27
N LEU A 120 8.75 5.36 -8.42
CA LEU A 120 9.92 6.03 -7.86
C LEU A 120 11.11 5.96 -8.82
N GLU A 121 11.84 7.06 -8.90
CA GLU A 121 13.00 7.20 -9.78
C GLU A 121 14.25 7.64 -9.02
N GLY A 122 15.42 7.35 -9.61
CA GLY A 122 16.71 7.81 -9.13
C GLY A 122 17.03 7.40 -7.70
N LYS A 123 17.59 8.34 -6.93
CA LYS A 123 18.06 8.09 -5.56
C LYS A 123 16.91 7.72 -4.61
N MET A 124 15.72 8.30 -4.79
CA MET A 124 14.57 8.01 -3.93
C MET A 124 14.14 6.55 -4.07
N SER A 125 14.09 6.02 -5.30
CA SER A 125 13.81 4.61 -5.56
C SER A 125 14.80 3.69 -4.82
N SER A 126 16.10 3.98 -4.91
CA SER A 126 17.13 3.17 -4.24
C SER A 126 17.02 3.21 -2.71
N LEU A 127 16.73 4.37 -2.11
CA LEU A 127 16.57 4.51 -0.66
C LEU A 127 15.31 3.79 -0.17
N THR A 128 14.19 3.97 -0.87
CA THR A 128 12.94 3.29 -0.55
C THR A 128 13.07 1.78 -0.71
N ALA A 129 13.67 1.29 -1.79
CA ALA A 129 13.90 -0.14 -2.01
C ALA A 129 14.69 -0.76 -0.86
N LEU A 130 15.74 -0.07 -0.40
CA LEU A 130 16.53 -0.54 0.73
C LEU A 130 15.73 -0.53 2.04
N ALA A 131 14.97 0.54 2.32
CA ALA A 131 14.14 0.62 3.53
C ALA A 131 13.01 -0.43 3.54
N LEU A 132 12.50 -0.79 2.36
CA LEU A 132 11.49 -1.82 2.19
C LEU A 132 12.07 -3.23 2.42
N ALA A 133 13.29 -3.49 1.98
CA ALA A 133 13.96 -4.78 2.13
C ALA A 133 14.00 -5.26 3.59
N ASP A 134 14.38 -4.37 4.51
CA ASP A 134 14.40 -4.61 5.96
C ASP A 134 13.00 -5.00 6.49
N LYS A 135 11.96 -4.30 6.04
CA LYS A 135 10.58 -4.55 6.49
C LYS A 135 9.94 -5.81 5.94
N LEU A 136 10.44 -6.35 4.82
CA LEU A 136 9.89 -7.54 4.18
C LEU A 136 10.41 -8.84 4.79
N GLN A 137 11.60 -8.82 5.40
CA GLN A 137 12.23 -10.03 5.96
C GLN A 137 11.30 -10.82 6.91
N PRO A 138 10.55 -10.20 7.85
CA PRO A 138 9.65 -10.95 8.73
C PRO A 138 8.55 -11.70 7.99
N LEU A 139 8.13 -11.21 6.82
CA LEU A 139 7.02 -11.77 6.04
C LEU A 139 7.41 -13.02 5.23
N PHE A 140 8.71 -13.34 5.16
CA PHE A 140 9.17 -14.52 4.43
C PHE A 140 8.78 -15.84 5.09
N ASN A 141 8.46 -15.80 6.39
CA ASN A 141 7.99 -16.95 7.17
C ASN A 141 6.54 -16.75 7.63
N ASP A 142 5.77 -15.88 6.98
CA ASP A 142 4.36 -15.66 7.28
C ASP A 142 3.53 -16.95 7.10
N GLU A 143 2.48 -17.15 7.89
CA GLU A 143 1.62 -18.33 7.79
C GLU A 143 0.89 -18.38 6.42
N SER A 144 0.61 -17.22 5.84
CA SER A 144 -0.02 -17.09 4.52
C SER A 144 0.99 -17.27 3.39
N ASP A 145 0.81 -18.34 2.61
CA ASP A 145 1.57 -18.60 1.39
C ASP A 145 1.58 -17.41 0.43
N THR A 146 0.44 -16.70 0.34
CA THR A 146 0.30 -15.53 -0.53
C THR A 146 1.17 -14.36 -0.03
N VAL A 147 1.19 -14.11 1.28
CA VAL A 147 2.03 -13.05 1.88
C VAL A 147 3.51 -13.37 1.72
N ARG A 148 3.92 -14.64 1.95
CA ARG A 148 5.30 -15.08 1.70
C ARG A 148 5.70 -14.87 0.25
N GLU A 149 4.89 -15.32 -0.71
CA GLU A 149 5.22 -15.21 -2.13
C GLU A 149 5.33 -13.74 -2.57
N LEU A 150 4.34 -12.91 -2.20
CA LEU A 150 4.31 -11.50 -2.58
C LEU A 150 5.46 -10.72 -1.94
N SER A 151 5.81 -11.00 -0.69
CA SER A 151 6.91 -10.33 0.00
C SER A 151 8.28 -10.69 -0.57
N ILE A 152 8.53 -11.97 -0.88
CA ILE A 152 9.76 -12.43 -1.54
C ILE A 152 9.88 -11.80 -2.93
N ARG A 153 8.80 -11.76 -3.71
CA ARG A 153 8.79 -11.15 -5.04
C ARG A 153 9.08 -9.64 -4.96
N LEU A 154 8.49 -8.95 -3.99
CA LEU A 154 8.73 -7.52 -3.78
C LEU A 154 10.16 -7.25 -3.33
N PHE A 155 10.73 -8.12 -2.50
CA PHE A 155 12.13 -8.03 -2.08
C PHE A 155 13.08 -8.20 -3.27
N GLN A 156 12.82 -9.17 -4.15
CA GLN A 156 13.59 -9.35 -5.39
C GLN A 156 13.52 -8.10 -6.28
N ASN A 157 12.34 -7.49 -6.42
CA ASN A 157 12.20 -6.22 -7.14
C ASN A 157 13.04 -5.11 -6.49
N ALA A 158 13.01 -4.99 -5.16
CA ALA A 158 13.79 -4.01 -4.42
C ALA A 158 15.30 -4.21 -4.62
N MET A 159 15.80 -5.46 -4.63
CA MET A 159 17.20 -5.77 -4.92
C MET A 159 17.65 -5.23 -6.28
N GLY A 160 16.79 -5.32 -7.30
CA GLY A 160 17.06 -4.83 -8.66
C GLY A 160 17.13 -3.31 -8.77
N LEU A 161 16.52 -2.57 -7.84
CA LEU A 161 16.42 -1.10 -7.87
C LEU A 161 17.51 -0.39 -7.10
N VAL A 162 18.22 -1.10 -6.22
CA VAL A 162 19.27 -0.51 -5.41
C VAL A 162 20.54 -0.26 -6.24
N VAL A 163 21.02 0.98 -6.21
CA VAL A 163 22.21 1.45 -6.94
C VAL A 163 23.23 2.09 -6.00
N GLY A 164 24.42 2.38 -6.50
CA GLY A 164 25.42 3.16 -5.76
C GLY A 164 25.87 2.55 -4.44
N ALA A 165 25.91 3.37 -3.38
CA ALA A 165 26.42 2.99 -2.06
C ALA A 165 25.50 1.99 -1.33
N GLU A 166 24.21 2.02 -1.67
CA GLU A 166 23.14 1.26 -1.09
C GLU A 166 23.24 -0.23 -1.46
N LYS A 167 23.93 -0.57 -2.57
CA LYS A 167 24.18 -1.96 -2.97
C LYS A 167 24.89 -2.77 -1.89
N LYS A 168 25.81 -2.15 -1.15
CA LYS A 168 26.54 -2.86 -0.07
C LYS A 168 25.60 -3.20 1.09
N LYS A 169 24.67 -2.30 1.42
CA LYS A 169 23.66 -2.55 2.45
C LYS A 169 22.65 -3.60 1.99
N MET A 170 22.14 -3.48 0.77
CA MET A 170 21.24 -4.48 0.19
C MET A 170 21.86 -5.89 0.18
N LYS A 171 23.15 -6.04 -0.13
CA LYS A 171 23.82 -7.34 0.00
C LYS A 171 23.73 -7.91 1.40
N LYS A 172 23.89 -7.08 2.43
CA LYS A 172 23.74 -7.51 3.82
C LYS A 172 22.32 -7.99 4.09
N GLU A 173 21.31 -7.20 3.69
CA GLU A 173 19.90 -7.59 3.82
C GLU A 173 19.60 -8.93 3.14
N VAL A 174 20.15 -9.17 1.94
CA VAL A 174 20.02 -10.45 1.22
C VAL A 174 20.63 -11.60 2.01
N TRP A 175 21.82 -11.41 2.58
CA TRP A 175 22.47 -12.42 3.41
C TRP A 175 21.66 -12.73 4.67
N ASP A 176 21.13 -11.70 5.33
CA ASP A 176 20.39 -11.86 6.59
C ASP A 176 18.99 -12.46 6.35
N SER A 177 18.41 -12.28 5.15
CA SER A 177 17.02 -12.68 4.85
C SER A 177 16.88 -13.94 3.99
N LEU A 178 17.60 -14.06 2.87
CA LEU A 178 17.43 -15.18 1.93
C LEU A 178 18.33 -16.38 2.25
N LEU A 179 19.47 -16.19 2.91
CA LEU A 179 20.35 -17.30 3.29
C LEU A 179 19.65 -18.27 4.27
N PRO A 180 18.94 -17.81 5.31
CA PRO A 180 18.18 -18.71 6.17
C PRO A 180 17.13 -19.52 5.40
N LEU A 181 16.39 -18.89 4.47
CA LEU A 181 15.40 -19.58 3.64
C LEU A 181 16.04 -20.69 2.79
N LEU A 182 17.23 -20.44 2.25
CA LEU A 182 17.98 -21.44 1.48
C LEU A 182 18.32 -22.66 2.34
N PHE A 183 18.76 -22.46 3.57
CA PHE A 183 19.07 -23.57 4.48
C PHE A 183 17.81 -24.35 4.89
N HIS A 184 16.68 -23.67 5.16
CA HIS A 184 15.42 -24.36 5.47
C HIS A 184 14.93 -25.27 4.33
N LEU A 185 15.22 -24.93 3.07
CA LEU A 185 14.91 -25.80 1.93
C LEU A 185 15.73 -27.10 1.91
N HIS A 186 16.88 -27.14 2.57
CA HIS A 186 17.79 -28.30 2.60
C HIS A 186 17.69 -29.09 3.91
N ASP A 187 17.06 -28.52 4.95
CA ASP A 187 16.83 -29.19 6.24
C ASP A 187 15.51 -29.98 6.28
N GLN A 188 14.67 -29.92 5.23
CA GLN A 188 13.39 -30.66 5.12
C GLN A 188 13.54 -32.09 4.57
N ASP A 189 14.69 -32.74 4.77
CA ASP A 189 14.92 -34.18 4.47
C ASP A 189 14.45 -35.11 5.59
#